data_AF-W4Q347-F1
#
_entry.id   AF-W4Q347-F1
#
_cell.length_a   1.000
_cell.length_b   1.000
_cell.length_c   1.000
_cell.angle_alpha   90.00
_cell.angle_beta   90.00
_cell.angle_gamma   90.00
#
_symmetry.space_group_name_H-M   'P 1'
#
loop_
_entity.id
_entity.type
_entity.pdbx_description
1 polymer ?
#
loop_
_entity_poly.entity_id
_entity_poly.type
_entity_poly.pdbx_seq_one_letter_code
_entity_poly.pdbx_strand_id
1 'polypeptide(L)'
;MEQQKRFSQMTEYELRTEIARLNEKAKKAEQLGMSSEFAVYERRVLVAKAYLLNPDDIEPGKTYEIDGGSTFKVSYMNGYFAWGYRDDQKNLEGIPISLLQP
;
A
#
# COMPACT_ATOMS: atom_id res chain seq x y z
N MET A 1 -8.46 -24.70 -5.12
CA MET A 1 -8.29 -23.25 -4.89
C MET A 1 -7.41 -22.72 -6.00
N GLU A 2 -7.91 -21.85 -6.87
CA GLU A 2 -7.04 -21.15 -7.82
C GLU A 2 -6.03 -20.32 -7.03
N GLN A 3 -4.74 -20.59 -7.20
CA GLN A 3 -3.71 -19.72 -6.65
C GLN A 3 -3.73 -18.41 -7.44
N GLN A 4 -4.29 -17.35 -6.86
CA GLN A 4 -4.09 -16.00 -7.40
C GLN A 4 -2.59 -15.72 -7.44
N LYS A 5 -2.11 -15.28 -8.61
CA LYS A 5 -0.75 -14.81 -8.81
C LYS A 5 -0.41 -13.76 -7.74
N ARG A 6 0.78 -13.82 -7.14
CA ARG A 6 1.20 -12.80 -6.18
C ARG A 6 1.42 -11.47 -6.91
N PHE A 7 1.16 -10.34 -6.27
CA PHE A 7 1.41 -9.02 -6.88
C PHE A 7 2.86 -8.85 -7.35
N SER A 8 3.83 -9.39 -6.60
CA SER A 8 5.25 -9.38 -6.97
C SER A 8 5.60 -10.15 -8.26
N GLN A 9 4.68 -10.96 -8.77
CA GLN A 9 4.85 -11.74 -10.00
C GLN A 9 4.06 -11.13 -11.17
N MET A 10 3.16 -10.19 -10.89
CA MET A 10 2.33 -9.55 -11.89
C MET A 10 3.15 -8.54 -12.71
N THR A 11 2.88 -8.50 -14.01
CA THR A 11 3.30 -7.42 -14.90
C THR A 11 2.57 -6.13 -14.52
N GLU A 12 3.08 -4.99 -14.96
CA GLU A 12 2.41 -3.71 -14.77
C GLU A 12 0.96 -3.71 -15.28
N TYR A 13 0.71 -4.31 -16.45
CA TYR A 13 -0.66 -4.43 -16.99
C TYR A 13 -1.55 -5.25 -16.05
N GLU A 14 -1.10 -6.43 -15.60
CA GLU A 14 -1.85 -7.27 -14.67
C GLU A 14 -2.10 -6.55 -13.33
N LEU A 15 -1.12 -5.82 -12.80
CA LEU A 15 -1.28 -5.00 -11.58
C LEU A 15 -2.36 -3.93 -11.77
N ARG A 16 -2.34 -3.20 -12.89
CA ARG A 16 -3.34 -2.16 -13.19
C ARG A 16 -4.74 -2.75 -13.33
N THR A 17 -4.88 -3.88 -14.03
CA THR A 17 -6.16 -4.60 -14.14
C THR A 17 -6.66 -5.08 -12.79
N GLU A 18 -5.79 -5.64 -11.95
CA GLU A 18 -6.14 -6.12 -10.62
C GLU A 18 -6.51 -4.98 -9.67
N ILE A 19 -5.83 -3.84 -9.73
CA ILE A 19 -6.19 -2.62 -8.99
C ILE A 19 -7.59 -2.15 -9.38
N ALA A 20 -7.91 -2.08 -10.68
CA ALA A 20 -9.25 -1.71 -11.14
C ALA A 20 -10.32 -2.67 -10.58
N ARG A 21 -10.06 -3.98 -10.63
CA ARG A 21 -10.95 -5.02 -10.09
C ARG A 21 -11.14 -4.90 -8.57
N LEU A 22 -10.10 -4.51 -7.83
CA LEU A 22 -10.18 -4.29 -6.38
C LEU A 22 -10.97 -3.03 -6.05
N ASN A 23 -10.76 -1.93 -6.78
CA ASN A 23 -11.52 -0.68 -6.60
C ASN A 23 -13.03 -0.89 -6.84
N GLU A 24 -13.41 -1.65 -7.87
CA GLU A 24 -14.82 -1.98 -8.10
C GLU A 24 -15.44 -2.77 -6.94
N LYS A 25 -14.66 -3.68 -6.33
CA LYS A 25 -15.11 -4.43 -5.16
C LYS A 25 -15.19 -3.57 -3.91
N ALA A 26 -14.24 -2.66 -3.70
CA ALA A 26 -14.28 -1.68 -2.62
C ALA A 26 -15.55 -0.82 -2.73
N LYS A 27 -15.81 -0.24 -3.91
CA LYS A 27 -17.01 0.56 -4.17
C LYS A 27 -18.31 -0.20 -3.89
N LYS A 28 -18.41 -1.47 -4.31
CA LYS A 28 -19.58 -2.31 -4.01
C LYS A 28 -19.72 -2.59 -2.52
N ALA A 29 -18.62 -2.90 -1.83
CA ALA A 29 -18.63 -3.14 -0.39
C ALA A 29 -19.08 -1.89 0.38
N GLU A 30 -18.58 -0.72 0.00
CA GLU A 30 -18.99 0.58 0.56
C GLU A 30 -20.50 0.83 0.38
N GLN A 31 -21.03 0.65 -0.83
CA GLN A 31 -22.45 0.83 -1.13
C GLN A 31 -23.37 -0.10 -0.32
N LEU A 32 -22.88 -1.29 0.04
CA LEU A 32 -23.61 -2.28 0.83
C LEU A 32 -23.38 -2.13 2.34
N GLY A 33 -22.62 -1.11 2.79
CA GLY A 33 -22.28 -0.90 4.20
C GLY A 33 -21.29 -1.92 4.78
N MET A 34 -20.59 -2.67 3.92
CA MET A 34 -19.64 -3.72 4.29
C MET A 34 -18.26 -3.13 4.61
N SER A 35 -18.16 -2.44 5.75
CA SER A 35 -16.98 -1.65 6.12
C SER A 35 -15.69 -2.47 6.26
N SER A 36 -15.79 -3.70 6.77
CA SER A 36 -14.64 -4.61 6.92
C SER A 36 -14.07 -5.04 5.55
N GLU A 37 -14.95 -5.44 4.63
CA GLU A 37 -14.58 -5.84 3.28
C GLU A 37 -14.03 -4.67 2.47
N PHE A 38 -14.63 -3.49 2.62
CA PHE A 38 -14.11 -2.26 2.04
C PHE A 38 -12.66 -2.01 2.47
N ALA A 39 -12.39 -2.03 3.78
CA ALA A 39 -11.04 -1.82 4.32
C ALA A 39 -10.04 -2.88 3.82
N VAL A 40 -10.47 -4.13 3.65
CA VAL A 40 -9.64 -5.19 3.07
C VAL A 40 -9.29 -4.89 1.61
N TYR A 41 -10.25 -4.45 0.79
CA TYR A 41 -10.00 -4.12 -0.61
C TYR A 41 -9.10 -2.90 -0.76
N GLU A 42 -9.34 -1.83 0.01
CA GLU A 42 -8.49 -0.63 0.02
C GLU A 42 -7.03 -0.97 0.39
N ARG A 43 -6.84 -1.77 1.43
CA ARG A 43 -5.48 -2.20 1.82
C ARG A 43 -4.80 -3.01 0.72
N ARG A 44 -5.53 -3.88 0.01
CA ARG A 44 -4.99 -4.63 -1.13
C ARG A 44 -4.62 -3.70 -2.29
N VAL A 45 -5.40 -2.66 -2.55
CA VAL A 45 -5.10 -1.65 -3.57
C VAL A 45 -3.78 -0.93 -3.26
N LEU A 46 -3.59 -0.49 -2.01
CA LEU A 46 -2.34 0.15 -1.59
C LEU A 46 -1.14 -0.78 -1.83
N VAL A 47 -1.22 -2.03 -1.38
CA VAL A 47 -0.13 -2.99 -1.60
C VAL A 47 0.14 -3.22 -3.10
N ALA A 48 -0.90 -3.33 -3.93
CA ALA A 48 -0.72 -3.51 -5.37
C ALA A 48 -0.09 -2.27 -6.04
N LYS A 49 -0.49 -1.06 -5.64
CA LYS A 49 0.10 0.21 -6.10
C LYS A 49 1.58 0.30 -5.75
N ALA A 50 2.01 -0.25 -4.62
CA ALA A 50 3.41 -0.23 -4.24
C ALA A 50 4.32 -0.92 -5.28
N TYR A 51 3.86 -2.00 -5.90
CA TYR A 51 4.59 -2.70 -6.97
C TYR A 51 4.67 -1.94 -8.30
N LEU A 52 3.98 -0.80 -8.42
CA LEU A 52 4.06 0.11 -9.57
C LEU A 52 5.03 1.28 -9.33
N LEU A 53 5.64 1.37 -8.15
CA LEU A 53 6.57 2.42 -7.77
C LEU A 53 8.01 1.91 -7.75
N ASN A 54 8.97 2.82 -7.83
CA ASN A 54 10.38 2.50 -7.70
C ASN A 54 10.81 2.60 -6.22
N PRO A 55 11.23 1.50 -5.56
CA PRO A 55 11.70 1.55 -4.17
C PRO A 55 12.92 2.45 -3.95
N ASP A 56 13.74 2.66 -4.99
CA ASP A 56 14.95 3.49 -4.91
C ASP A 56 14.64 4.99 -4.76
N ASP A 57 13.38 5.39 -4.98
CA ASP A 57 12.91 6.77 -4.75
C ASP A 57 12.68 7.06 -3.25
N ILE A 58 12.73 6.02 -2.40
CA ILE A 58 12.53 6.13 -0.95
C ILE A 58 13.86 5.94 -0.22
N GLU A 59 14.24 6.96 0.54
CA GLU A 59 15.51 7.04 1.26
C GLU A 59 15.31 6.73 2.75
N PRO A 60 16.00 5.70 3.30
CA PRO A 60 16.07 5.49 4.74
C PRO A 60 16.61 6.71 5.49
N GLY A 61 16.01 7.00 6.64
CA GLY A 61 16.33 8.16 7.47
C GLY A 61 15.51 9.41 7.17
N LYS A 62 14.84 9.49 6.01
CA LYS A 62 13.93 10.58 5.68
C LYS A 62 12.54 10.40 6.28
N THR A 63 11.87 11.52 6.50
CA THR A 63 10.46 11.60 6.89
C THR A 63 9.64 12.00 5.67
N TYR A 64 8.60 11.23 5.40
CA TYR A 64 7.66 11.45 4.30
C TYR A 64 6.30 11.81 4.85
N GLU A 65 5.52 12.60 4.12
CA GLU A 65 4.10 12.76 4.42
C GLU A 65 3.33 11.50 3.98
N ILE A 66 2.29 11.18 4.74
CA ILE A 66 1.34 10.13 4.40
C ILE A 66 -0.08 10.69 4.47
N ASP A 67 -1.00 10.09 3.70
CA ASP A 67 -2.39 10.55 3.63
C ASP A 67 -3.01 10.71 5.03
N GLY A 68 -3.74 11.81 5.23
CA GLY A 68 -4.36 12.17 6.51
C GLY A 68 -3.55 13.14 7.37
N GLY A 69 -2.45 13.70 6.86
CA GLY A 69 -1.66 14.72 7.54
C GLY A 69 -0.69 14.17 8.59
N SER A 70 -0.49 12.85 8.63
CA SER A 70 0.54 12.21 9.42
C SER A 70 1.88 12.21 8.66
N THR A 71 2.95 11.92 9.39
CA THR A 71 4.29 11.74 8.85
C THR A 71 4.80 10.32 9.11
N PHE A 72 5.73 9.86 8.29
CA PHE A 72 6.37 8.57 8.43
C PHE A 72 7.88 8.67 8.27
N LYS A 73 8.62 8.41 9.35
CA LYS A 73 10.08 8.34 9.32
C LYS A 73 10.52 6.94 8.94
N VAL A 74 11.10 6.80 7.75
CA VAL A 74 11.61 5.53 7.23
C VAL A 74 12.90 5.15 7.98
N SER A 75 12.92 3.96 8.56
CA SER A 75 14.10 3.37 9.19
C SER A 75 14.89 2.51 8.20
N TYR A 76 14.18 1.64 7.46
CA TYR A 76 14.77 0.82 6.40
C TYR A 76 13.70 0.36 5.39
N MET A 77 14.17 -0.12 4.23
CA MET A 77 13.32 -0.66 3.17
C MET A 77 13.41 -2.18 3.11
N ASN A 78 12.30 -2.85 2.81
CA ASN A 78 12.25 -4.28 2.53
C ASN A 78 11.30 -4.55 1.36
N GLY A 79 11.88 -4.65 0.16
CA GLY A 79 11.12 -4.69 -1.09
C GLY A 79 10.29 -3.42 -1.26
N TYR A 80 8.99 -3.57 -1.48
CA TYR A 80 8.04 -2.47 -1.69
C TYR A 80 7.38 -1.97 -0.39
N PHE A 81 8.02 -2.24 0.75
CA PHE A 81 7.57 -1.80 2.07
C PHE A 81 8.65 -0.97 2.75
N ALA A 82 8.21 0.14 3.32
CA ALA A 82 9.01 0.99 4.20
C ALA A 82 8.71 0.58 5.66
N TRP A 83 9.76 0.31 6.42
CA TRP A 83 9.67 0.05 7.85
C TRP A 83 10.15 1.27 8.61
N GLY A 84 9.37 1.74 9.58
CA GLY A 84 9.60 3.02 10.21
C GLY A 84 8.63 3.35 11.32
N TYR A 85 8.51 4.64 11.60
CA TYR A 85 7.73 5.17 12.71
C TYR A 85 6.77 6.24 12.19
N ARG A 86 5.49 6.11 12.55
CA ARG A 86 4.47 7.10 12.24
C ARG A 86 4.45 8.18 13.30
N ASP A 87 4.48 9.43 12.88
CA ASP A 87 4.50 10.59 13.77
C ASP A 87 5.58 10.40 14.87
N ASP A 88 5.23 10.62 16.14
CA ASP A 88 6.12 10.39 17.30
C ASP A 88 5.94 9.00 17.95
N GLN A 89 5.30 8.06 17.25
CA GLN A 89 5.09 6.72 17.79
C GLN A 89 6.40 5.92 17.84
N LYS A 90 6.55 5.12 18.90
CA LYS A 90 7.75 4.28 19.10
C LYS A 90 7.65 2.88 18.49
N ASN A 91 6.48 2.52 17.97
CA ASN A 91 6.25 1.20 17.40
C ASN A 91 6.75 1.19 15.96
N LEU A 92 7.65 0.24 15.67
CA LEU A 92 8.07 -0.01 14.30
C LEU A 92 6.90 -0.63 13.52
N GLU A 93 6.48 0.01 12.44
CA GLU A 93 5.46 -0.52 11.53
C GLU A 93 5.98 -0.59 10.10
N GLY A 94 5.43 -1.53 9.33
CA GLY A 94 5.71 -1.70 7.91
C GLY A 94 4.53 -1.22 7.08
N ILE A 95 4.75 -0.24 6.21
CA ILE A 95 3.72 0.29 5.30
C ILE A 95 4.15 0.13 3.84
N PRO A 96 3.22 -0.12 2.90
CA PRO A 96 3.53 -0.10 1.48
C PRO A 96 4.05 1.28 1.07
N ILE A 97 5.05 1.33 0.18
CA ILE A 97 5.64 2.60 -0.27
C ILE A 97 4.66 3.50 -1.02
N SER A 98 3.54 2.94 -1.49
CA SER A 98 2.44 3.71 -2.11
C SER A 98 1.72 4.67 -1.17
N LEU A 99 2.00 4.60 0.13
CA LEU A 99 1.48 5.56 1.12
C LEU A 99 2.40 6.75 1.34
N LEU A 100 3.65 6.68 0.87
CA LEU A 100 4.64 7.74 1.04
C LEU A 100 4.50 8.76 -0.08
N GLN A 101 4.30 10.02 0.27
CA GLN A 101 4.34 11.14 -0.66
C GLN A 101 5.80 11.63 -0.77
N PRO A 102 6.39 11.70 -1.99
CA PRO A 102 7.80 12.07 -2.20
C PRO A 102 8.13 13.51 -1.80
#